data_AF-A0A7V1I4M6-F1
#
_entry.id   AF-A0A7V1I4M6-F1
#
_cell.length_a   1.000
_cell.length_b   1.000
_cell.length_c   1.000
_cell.angle_alpha   90.00
_cell.angle_beta   90.00
_cell.angle_gamma   90.00
#
_symmetry.space_group_name_H-M   'P 1'
#
loop_
_entity.id
_entity.type
_entity.pdbx_description
1 polymer ?
#
loop_
_entity_poly.entity_id
_entity_poly.type
_entity_poly.pdbx_seq_one_letter_code
_entity_poly.pdbx_strand_id
1 'polypeptide(L)'
;KARSEGKYKVVVNDQPWENDFLEMRDMVISPDGRNTAAAVQIEAMPEGDIFKFEEGIWTVAVNGKPWPKKFQNVWGLDFSSDSAHVAAEVRFDPEHNTIAIDGKPWPEAYSWTWGPKFKPNSHRVTAPVQKGKWSLAIDGEIIWPAIFRQLWHQVFSPDEVSIAAVVALKNGKWTIAVDGKPWNTTVDGAVVEPVFSPDGKKIAAIVKLDEPVVELKPYRVWSIIVDDYIWPEWFDMVWDPVFSPDGENVATKVERNHKYTWAINGKVWNKEFDAIWPPIFSPDGNKMLLRCIENGKYYRRIIPVSEILG
;
A
#
# COMPACT_ATOMS: atom_id res chain seq x y z
N LYS A 1 -1.48 -17.34 10.24
CA LYS A 1 -2.43 -18.28 9.60
C LYS A 1 -1.93 -19.70 9.81
N ALA A 2 -2.77 -20.57 10.36
CA ALA A 2 -2.49 -22.00 10.52
C ALA A 2 -3.57 -22.81 9.79
N ARG A 3 -3.24 -24.05 9.38
CA ARG A 3 -4.18 -24.99 8.78
C ARG A 3 -4.21 -26.27 9.61
N SER A 4 -5.41 -26.72 9.98
CA SER A 4 -5.65 -27.96 10.72
C SER A 4 -6.93 -28.61 10.21
N GLU A 5 -6.91 -29.93 10.00
CA GLU A 5 -8.09 -30.70 9.54
C GLU A 5 -8.77 -30.09 8.30
N GLY A 6 -7.96 -29.54 7.38
CA GLY A 6 -8.45 -28.92 6.14
C GLY A 6 -8.99 -27.50 6.30
N LYS A 7 -9.15 -26.98 7.52
CA LYS A 7 -9.65 -25.63 7.81
C LYS A 7 -8.53 -24.68 8.23
N TYR A 8 -8.83 -23.38 8.24
CA TYR A 8 -7.90 -22.30 8.54
C TYR A 8 -8.34 -21.47 9.74
N LYS A 9 -7.34 -21.03 10.50
CA LYS A 9 -7.50 -20.08 11.61
C LYS A 9 -6.31 -19.13 11.70
N VAL A 10 -6.50 -18.00 12.38
CA VAL A 10 -5.37 -17.13 12.77
C VAL A 10 -4.86 -17.58 14.13
N VAL A 11 -3.55 -17.44 14.33
CA VAL A 11 -2.87 -17.70 15.60
C VAL A 11 -2.11 -16.43 15.95
N VAL A 12 -2.37 -15.87 17.12
CA VAL A 12 -1.72 -14.65 17.63
C VAL A 12 -1.11 -14.99 18.97
N ASN A 13 0.20 -14.78 19.13
CA ASN A 13 0.93 -15.12 20.36
C ASN A 13 0.64 -16.54 20.86
N ASP A 14 0.73 -17.51 19.94
CA ASP A 14 0.44 -18.93 20.17
C ASP A 14 -1.00 -19.26 20.62
N GLN A 15 -1.92 -18.29 20.55
CA GLN A 15 -3.35 -18.47 20.81
C GLN A 15 -4.12 -18.52 19.49
N PRO A 16 -4.69 -19.68 19.10
CA PRO A 16 -5.53 -19.79 17.93
C PRO A 16 -6.90 -19.12 18.16
N TRP A 17 -7.52 -18.65 17.08
CA TRP A 17 -8.95 -18.32 17.11
C TRP A 17 -9.79 -19.53 17.54
N GLU A 18 -10.90 -19.26 18.23
CA GLU A 18 -11.86 -20.28 18.68
C GLU A 18 -12.52 -21.01 17.49
N ASN A 19 -12.80 -20.28 16.40
CA ASN A 19 -13.47 -20.81 15.21
C ASN A 19 -12.50 -21.04 14.05
N ASP A 20 -12.83 -22.06 13.25
CA ASP A 20 -12.10 -22.47 12.06
C ASP A 20 -12.95 -22.27 10.81
N PHE A 21 -12.30 -21.88 9.72
CA PHE A 21 -12.96 -21.49 8.47
C PHE A 21 -12.50 -22.36 7.31
N LEU A 22 -13.37 -22.57 6.33
CA LEU A 22 -13.08 -23.45 5.19
C LEU A 22 -11.94 -22.89 4.33
N GLU A 23 -11.99 -21.57 4.11
CA GLU A 23 -10.96 -20.80 3.43
C GLU A 23 -10.75 -19.46 4.13
N MET A 24 -9.55 -18.89 3.94
CA MET A 24 -9.15 -17.62 4.55
C MET A 24 -8.20 -16.86 3.64
N ARG A 25 -8.47 -15.56 3.44
CA ARG A 25 -7.70 -14.60 2.65
C ARG A 25 -7.56 -13.27 3.41
N ASP A 26 -6.72 -12.38 2.92
CA ASP A 26 -6.57 -10.99 3.38
C ASP A 26 -6.62 -10.81 4.91
N MET A 27 -5.49 -11.11 5.56
CA MET A 27 -5.36 -11.06 7.01
C MET A 27 -4.70 -9.75 7.44
N VAL A 28 -5.30 -9.06 8.40
CA VAL A 28 -4.76 -7.82 8.99
C VAL A 28 -4.72 -7.92 10.51
N ILE A 29 -3.79 -7.17 11.11
CA ILE A 29 -3.67 -6.99 12.55
C ILE A 29 -3.98 -5.53 12.88
N SER A 30 -4.63 -5.27 14.00
CA SER A 30 -4.95 -3.92 14.44
C SER A 30 -3.70 -3.13 14.83
N PRO A 31 -3.76 -1.78 14.82
CA PRO A 31 -2.64 -0.93 15.22
C PRO A 31 -2.04 -1.25 16.59
N ASP A 32 -2.85 -1.63 17.58
CA ASP A 32 -2.40 -2.00 18.91
C ASP A 32 -1.85 -3.43 19.03
N GLY A 33 -1.89 -4.19 17.93
CA GLY A 33 -1.42 -5.58 17.85
C GLY A 33 -2.32 -6.61 18.53
N ARG A 34 -3.52 -6.23 19.01
CA ARG A 34 -4.37 -7.10 19.84
C ARG A 34 -5.47 -7.81 19.06
N ASN A 35 -5.99 -7.18 18.01
CA ASN A 35 -7.07 -7.71 17.21
C ASN A 35 -6.54 -8.17 15.85
N THR A 36 -7.19 -9.21 15.31
CA THR A 36 -6.91 -9.70 13.96
C THR A 36 -8.22 -9.84 13.20
N ALA A 37 -8.16 -9.61 11.89
CA ALA A 37 -9.29 -9.83 11.02
C ALA A 37 -8.86 -10.55 9.74
N ALA A 38 -9.78 -11.30 9.16
CA ALA A 38 -9.55 -11.98 7.89
C ALA A 38 -10.85 -12.13 7.10
N ALA A 39 -10.76 -12.12 5.77
CA ALA A 39 -11.82 -12.59 4.89
C ALA A 39 -11.90 -14.12 5.00
N VAL A 40 -13.08 -14.64 5.33
CA VAL A 40 -13.29 -16.07 5.59
C VAL A 40 -14.47 -16.62 4.82
N GLN A 41 -14.32 -17.86 4.33
CA GLN A 41 -15.43 -18.63 3.80
C GLN A 41 -16.05 -19.45 4.93
N ILE A 42 -17.32 -19.18 5.22
CA ILE A 42 -18.05 -19.80 6.34
C ILE A 42 -18.93 -20.97 5.91
N GLU A 43 -19.21 -21.10 4.61
CA GLU A 43 -20.07 -22.15 4.05
C GLU A 43 -19.38 -22.80 2.85
N ALA A 44 -19.52 -24.12 2.74
CA ALA A 44 -19.02 -24.86 1.59
C ALA A 44 -19.90 -24.55 0.37
N MET A 45 -19.27 -24.46 -0.80
CA MET A 45 -19.96 -24.29 -2.07
C MET A 45 -19.60 -25.47 -2.96
N PRO A 46 -20.55 -26.37 -3.27
CA PRO A 46 -20.35 -27.42 -4.25
C PRO A 46 -19.95 -26.83 -5.61
N GLU A 47 -19.14 -27.58 -6.38
CA GLU A 47 -18.71 -27.14 -7.70
C GLU A 47 -19.93 -26.95 -8.62
N GLY A 48 -20.04 -25.76 -9.23
CA GLY A 48 -21.14 -25.42 -10.13
C GLY A 48 -22.45 -24.96 -9.46
N ASP A 49 -22.51 -24.85 -8.12
CA ASP A 49 -23.70 -24.36 -7.41
C ASP A 49 -23.80 -22.82 -7.44
N ILE A 50 -24.37 -22.31 -8.54
CA ILE A 50 -24.53 -20.88 -8.77
C ILE A 50 -25.52 -20.21 -7.81
N PHE A 51 -26.52 -20.94 -7.31
CA PHE A 51 -27.52 -20.39 -6.39
C PHE A 51 -26.91 -20.18 -5.00
N LYS A 52 -26.08 -21.14 -4.55
CA LYS A 52 -25.33 -20.97 -3.29
C LYS A 52 -24.31 -19.85 -3.37
N PHE A 53 -23.67 -19.68 -4.53
CA PHE A 53 -22.81 -18.53 -4.78
C PHE A 53 -23.58 -17.22 -4.62
N GLU A 54 -24.80 -17.13 -5.19
CA GLU A 54 -25.65 -15.94 -5.10
C GLU A 54 -26.02 -15.56 -3.67
N GLU A 55 -26.24 -16.53 -2.77
CA GLU A 55 -26.55 -16.28 -1.34
C GLU A 55 -25.39 -15.63 -0.56
N GLY A 56 -24.17 -15.71 -1.08
CA GLY A 56 -22.96 -15.29 -0.39
C GLY A 56 -22.49 -16.28 0.68
N ILE A 57 -21.19 -16.60 0.62
CA ILE A 57 -20.52 -17.58 1.49
C ILE A 57 -19.29 -16.99 2.19
N TRP A 58 -18.97 -15.72 1.92
CA TRP A 58 -17.83 -15.00 2.47
C TRP A 58 -18.28 -13.95 3.47
N THR A 59 -17.44 -13.70 4.47
CA THR A 59 -17.59 -12.59 5.42
C THR A 59 -16.23 -12.22 6.02
N VAL A 60 -16.17 -11.18 6.85
CA VAL A 60 -14.99 -10.90 7.68
C VAL A 60 -15.19 -11.57 9.03
N ALA A 61 -14.15 -12.24 9.55
CA ALA A 61 -14.07 -12.63 10.95
C ALA A 61 -13.09 -11.72 11.69
N VAL A 62 -13.52 -11.18 12.84
CA VAL A 62 -12.67 -10.41 13.76
C VAL A 62 -12.44 -11.26 15.01
N ASN A 63 -11.18 -11.57 15.31
CA ASN A 63 -10.80 -12.48 16.40
C ASN A 63 -11.56 -13.81 16.36
N GLY A 64 -11.74 -14.36 15.15
CA GLY A 64 -12.46 -15.62 14.93
C GLY A 64 -13.98 -15.51 14.96
N LYS A 65 -14.56 -14.32 15.15
CA LYS A 65 -16.02 -14.12 15.15
C LYS A 65 -16.45 -13.52 13.82
N PRO A 66 -17.20 -14.26 12.98
CA PRO A 66 -17.68 -13.74 11.70
C PRO A 66 -18.68 -12.60 11.90
N TRP A 67 -18.69 -11.62 11.01
CA TRP A 67 -19.79 -10.67 10.93
C TRP A 67 -21.11 -11.40 10.63
N PRO A 68 -22.26 -10.88 11.10
CA PRO A 68 -23.56 -11.50 10.82
C PRO A 68 -23.93 -11.51 9.33
N LYS A 69 -23.42 -10.53 8.56
CA LYS A 69 -23.75 -10.39 7.14
C LYS A 69 -22.80 -11.20 6.27
N LYS A 70 -23.36 -11.86 5.24
CA LYS A 70 -22.64 -12.60 4.20
C LYS A 70 -22.56 -11.80 2.91
N PHE A 71 -21.55 -12.11 2.12
CA PHE A 71 -21.24 -11.50 0.83
C PHE A 71 -20.82 -12.59 -0.15
N GLN A 72 -20.96 -12.34 -1.45
CA GLN A 72 -20.42 -13.24 -2.47
C GLN A 72 -18.90 -13.32 -2.38
N ASN A 73 -18.26 -12.18 -2.10
CA ASN A 73 -16.83 -12.09 -1.88
C ASN A 73 -16.51 -10.95 -0.92
N VAL A 74 -15.34 -11.08 -0.29
CA VAL A 74 -14.74 -10.07 0.58
C VAL A 74 -13.25 -9.99 0.24
N TRP A 75 -12.75 -8.78 0.06
CA TRP A 75 -11.35 -8.48 -0.21
C TRP A 75 -10.93 -7.26 0.60
N GLY A 76 -9.62 -7.04 0.69
CA GLY A 76 -9.03 -5.78 1.18
C GLY A 76 -9.56 -5.32 2.54
N LEU A 77 -8.82 -5.59 3.61
CA LEU A 77 -9.23 -5.22 4.96
C LEU A 77 -8.40 -4.06 5.49
N ASP A 78 -9.00 -3.23 6.34
CA ASP A 78 -8.29 -2.23 7.13
C ASP A 78 -8.89 -2.12 8.53
N PHE A 79 -8.06 -1.77 9.51
CA PHE A 79 -8.48 -1.49 10.89
C PHE A 79 -8.52 0.00 11.15
N SER A 80 -9.50 0.45 11.94
CA SER A 80 -9.50 1.82 12.45
C SER A 80 -8.30 2.08 13.37
N SER A 81 -7.89 3.34 13.46
CA SER A 81 -6.74 3.76 14.29
C SER A 81 -6.88 3.40 15.78
N ASP A 82 -8.10 3.36 16.30
CA ASP A 82 -8.43 2.93 17.68
C ASP A 82 -8.54 1.40 17.83
N SER A 83 -8.25 0.63 16.77
CA SER A 83 -8.29 -0.83 16.74
C SER A 83 -9.68 -1.46 16.95
N ALA A 84 -10.75 -0.66 16.88
CA ALA A 84 -12.11 -1.09 17.24
C ALA A 84 -12.98 -1.55 16.06
N HIS A 85 -12.73 -1.02 14.85
CA HIS A 85 -13.56 -1.24 13.67
C HIS A 85 -12.76 -1.85 12.52
N VAL A 86 -13.44 -2.65 11.70
CA VAL A 86 -12.85 -3.21 10.48
C VAL A 86 -13.68 -2.81 9.27
N ALA A 87 -12.99 -2.34 8.23
CA ALA A 87 -13.57 -2.07 6.92
C ALA A 87 -13.11 -3.15 5.93
N ALA A 88 -13.99 -3.51 5.00
CA ALA A 88 -13.67 -4.43 3.92
C ALA A 88 -14.33 -4.01 2.61
N GLU A 89 -13.66 -4.28 1.50
CA GLU A 89 -14.30 -4.35 0.19
C GLU A 89 -15.20 -5.60 0.15
N VAL A 90 -16.45 -5.41 -0.28
CA VAL A 90 -17.45 -6.49 -0.34
C VAL A 90 -18.22 -6.47 -1.64
N ARG A 91 -18.61 -7.66 -2.10
CA ARG A 91 -19.47 -7.87 -3.26
C ARG A 91 -20.79 -8.52 -2.86
N PHE A 92 -21.91 -7.93 -3.26
CA PHE A 92 -23.24 -8.49 -3.01
C PHE A 92 -23.75 -9.37 -4.15
N ASP A 93 -23.49 -8.93 -5.36
CA ASP A 93 -23.91 -9.58 -6.59
C ASP A 93 -22.78 -9.41 -7.64
N PRO A 94 -22.85 -10.11 -8.78
CA PRO A 94 -21.77 -10.11 -9.76
C PRO A 94 -21.36 -8.73 -10.30
N GLU A 95 -22.23 -7.73 -10.20
CA GLU A 95 -22.06 -6.40 -10.80
C GLU A 95 -21.80 -5.29 -9.78
N HIS A 96 -22.09 -5.51 -8.50
CA HIS A 96 -22.06 -4.47 -7.48
C HIS A 96 -21.12 -4.77 -6.30
N ASN A 97 -20.17 -3.85 -6.12
CA ASN A 97 -19.23 -3.82 -5.00
C ASN A 97 -19.44 -2.57 -4.14
N THR A 98 -19.06 -2.65 -2.87
CA THR A 98 -19.04 -1.50 -1.95
C THR A 98 -18.06 -1.75 -0.82
N ILE A 99 -17.95 -0.81 0.12
CA ILE A 99 -17.24 -1.00 1.39
C ILE A 99 -18.24 -1.32 2.50
N ALA A 100 -17.89 -2.26 3.38
CA ALA A 100 -18.61 -2.52 4.61
C ALA A 100 -17.74 -2.28 5.84
N ILE A 101 -18.32 -1.62 6.85
CA ILE A 101 -17.69 -1.37 8.15
C ILE A 101 -18.46 -2.20 9.18
N ASP A 102 -17.78 -3.13 9.84
CA ASP A 102 -18.38 -4.08 10.79
C ASP A 102 -19.62 -4.81 10.22
N GLY A 103 -19.52 -5.22 8.96
CA GLY A 103 -20.59 -5.90 8.24
C GLY A 103 -21.74 -5.01 7.79
N LYS A 104 -21.69 -3.69 8.04
CA LYS A 104 -22.63 -2.69 7.54
C LYS A 104 -22.08 -2.03 6.28
N PRO A 105 -22.66 -2.32 5.11
CA PRO A 105 -22.21 -1.73 3.86
C PRO A 105 -22.57 -0.24 3.77
N TRP A 106 -21.79 0.51 2.98
CA TRP A 106 -22.20 1.83 2.55
C TRP A 106 -23.54 1.77 1.80
N PRO A 107 -24.36 2.84 1.83
CA PRO A 107 -25.61 2.89 1.10
C PRO A 107 -25.43 2.81 -0.42
N GLU A 108 -24.29 3.30 -0.92
CA GLU A 108 -23.96 3.35 -2.34
C GLU A 108 -23.23 2.07 -2.80
N ALA A 109 -23.58 1.62 -4.00
CA ALA A 109 -22.90 0.54 -4.70
C ALA A 109 -22.21 1.05 -5.96
N TYR A 110 -21.12 0.38 -6.35
CA TYR A 110 -20.26 0.74 -7.47
C TYR A 110 -19.99 -0.48 -8.34
N SER A 111 -19.66 -0.28 -9.61
CA SER A 111 -19.28 -1.38 -10.50
C SER A 111 -18.02 -2.09 -9.98
N TRP A 112 -17.07 -1.31 -9.46
CA TRP A 112 -15.86 -1.80 -8.82
C TRP A 112 -15.46 -0.89 -7.66
N THR A 113 -14.75 -1.45 -6.69
CA THR A 113 -14.05 -0.70 -5.65
C THR A 113 -12.70 -1.37 -5.42
N TRP A 114 -11.79 -0.70 -4.74
CA TRP A 114 -10.57 -1.31 -4.20
C TRP A 114 -10.57 -1.16 -2.68
N GLY A 115 -9.62 -1.86 -2.06
CA GLY A 115 -9.45 -1.93 -0.61
C GLY A 115 -9.64 -0.58 0.13
N PRO A 116 -10.39 -0.58 1.23
CA PRO A 116 -10.66 0.59 2.04
C PRO A 116 -9.41 1.06 2.80
N LYS A 117 -9.42 2.32 3.21
CA LYS A 117 -8.51 2.88 4.19
C LYS A 117 -9.26 3.73 5.20
N PHE A 118 -9.13 3.44 6.49
CA PHE A 118 -9.63 4.35 7.52
C PHE A 118 -8.87 5.67 7.46
N LYS A 119 -9.62 6.77 7.55
CA LYS A 119 -9.02 8.07 7.88
C LYS A 119 -8.42 7.96 9.28
N PRO A 120 -7.15 8.35 9.49
CA PRO A 120 -6.56 8.30 10.83
C PRO A 120 -7.39 9.13 11.83
N ASN A 121 -7.36 8.72 13.11
CA ASN A 121 -8.10 9.32 14.22
C ASN A 121 -9.62 9.54 13.93
N SER A 122 -10.19 8.71 13.06
CA SER A 122 -11.58 8.79 12.63
C SER A 122 -12.16 7.39 12.38
N HIS A 123 -13.48 7.33 12.22
CA HIS A 123 -14.21 6.12 11.78
C HIS A 123 -14.66 6.22 10.32
N ARG A 124 -14.27 7.29 9.64
CA ARG A 124 -14.53 7.47 8.21
C ARG A 124 -13.60 6.61 7.38
N VAL A 125 -14.09 6.10 6.25
CA VAL A 125 -13.33 5.19 5.39
C VAL A 125 -13.28 5.73 3.97
N THR A 126 -12.09 5.75 3.36
CA THR A 126 -11.92 6.05 1.94
C THR A 126 -11.77 4.77 1.13
N ALA A 127 -12.24 4.80 -0.12
CA ALA A 127 -11.98 3.74 -1.07
C ALA A 127 -11.97 4.28 -2.51
N PRO A 128 -11.09 3.76 -3.38
CA PRO A 128 -11.24 3.90 -4.81
C PRO A 128 -12.55 3.24 -5.24
N VAL A 129 -13.35 3.94 -6.04
CA VAL A 129 -14.64 3.45 -6.52
C VAL A 129 -14.83 3.76 -8.00
N GLN A 130 -15.59 2.92 -8.70
CA GLN A 130 -15.84 3.05 -10.12
C GLN A 130 -17.34 3.07 -10.45
N LYS A 131 -17.80 4.17 -11.05
CA LYS A 131 -19.09 4.31 -11.76
C LYS A 131 -18.78 4.84 -13.16
N GLY A 132 -18.32 3.96 -14.04
CA GLY A 132 -17.79 4.29 -15.38
C GLY A 132 -16.31 4.72 -15.38
N LYS A 133 -15.95 5.74 -14.60
CA LYS A 133 -14.55 6.13 -14.33
C LYS A 133 -14.23 5.93 -12.86
N TRP A 134 -12.95 5.76 -12.56
CA TRP A 134 -12.48 5.69 -11.18
C TRP A 134 -12.50 7.08 -10.55
N SER A 135 -12.86 7.10 -9.27
CA SER A 135 -12.74 8.24 -8.36
C SER A 135 -12.40 7.72 -6.96
N LEU A 136 -12.24 8.63 -6.00
CA LEU A 136 -12.11 8.34 -4.59
C LEU A 136 -13.42 8.74 -3.88
N ALA A 137 -13.92 7.83 -3.05
CA ALA A 137 -15.06 8.08 -2.16
C ALA A 137 -14.62 8.06 -0.70
N ILE A 138 -15.41 8.71 0.16
CA ILE A 138 -15.34 8.59 1.61
C ILE A 138 -16.75 8.37 2.15
N ASP A 139 -16.97 7.26 2.87
CA ASP A 139 -18.29 6.82 3.36
C ASP A 139 -19.40 6.78 2.30
N GLY A 140 -19.04 6.43 1.06
CA GLY A 140 -19.95 6.38 -0.08
C GLY A 140 -20.08 7.68 -0.87
N GLU A 141 -19.52 8.79 -0.38
CA GLU A 141 -19.58 10.09 -1.06
C GLU A 141 -18.33 10.31 -1.93
N ILE A 142 -18.52 10.66 -3.21
CA ILE A 142 -17.42 10.94 -4.14
C ILE A 142 -16.74 12.27 -3.76
N ILE A 143 -15.43 12.24 -3.50
CA ILE A 143 -14.64 13.43 -3.12
C ILE A 143 -13.63 13.86 -4.19
N TRP A 144 -13.30 12.98 -5.13
CA TRP A 144 -12.41 13.30 -6.27
C TRP A 144 -13.19 13.38 -7.58
N PRO A 145 -12.66 14.04 -8.62
CA PRO A 145 -13.27 14.01 -9.95
C PRO A 145 -13.22 12.59 -10.54
N ALA A 146 -14.34 12.13 -11.12
CA ALA A 146 -14.43 10.83 -11.78
C ALA A 146 -13.82 10.86 -13.19
N ILE A 147 -12.51 11.09 -13.27
CA ILE A 147 -11.76 11.25 -14.53
C ILE A 147 -10.71 10.15 -14.77
N PHE A 148 -10.46 9.30 -13.76
CA PHE A 148 -9.35 8.35 -13.80
C PHE A 148 -9.74 7.06 -14.53
N ARG A 149 -8.79 6.50 -15.29
CA ARG A 149 -8.86 5.15 -15.87
C ARG A 149 -8.55 4.07 -14.85
N GLN A 150 -7.68 4.38 -13.88
CA GLN A 150 -7.29 3.53 -12.75
C GLN A 150 -6.95 4.45 -11.56
N LEU A 151 -7.23 3.98 -10.34
CA LEU A 151 -6.92 4.67 -9.08
C LEU A 151 -6.74 3.61 -8.00
N TRP A 152 -5.65 3.62 -7.24
CA TRP A 152 -5.42 2.71 -6.11
C TRP A 152 -4.34 3.25 -5.15
N HIS A 153 -4.03 2.52 -4.07
CA HIS A 153 -3.00 2.86 -3.08
C HIS A 153 -3.15 4.30 -2.53
N GLN A 154 -4.34 4.62 -2.05
CA GLN A 154 -4.62 5.89 -1.38
C GLN A 154 -3.97 5.92 0.00
N VAL A 155 -3.34 7.05 0.33
CA VAL A 155 -2.69 7.32 1.62
C VAL A 155 -3.03 8.71 2.10
N PHE A 156 -3.16 8.88 3.41
CA PHE A 156 -3.37 10.20 4.02
C PHE A 156 -2.02 10.86 4.34
N SER A 157 -1.99 12.20 4.26
CA SER A 157 -0.91 12.99 4.83
C SER A 157 -0.89 12.84 6.36
N PRO A 158 0.25 13.12 7.04
CA PRO A 158 0.35 13.01 8.49
C PRO A 158 -0.61 13.89 9.28
N ASP A 159 -1.01 15.04 8.72
CA ASP A 159 -2.02 15.94 9.27
C ASP A 159 -3.47 15.54 8.91
N GLU A 160 -3.65 14.46 8.15
CA GLU A 160 -4.92 13.88 7.72
C GLU A 160 -5.79 14.79 6.84
N VAL A 161 -5.21 15.83 6.27
CA VAL A 161 -5.92 16.81 5.43
C VAL A 161 -5.92 16.38 3.98
N SER A 162 -4.76 15.96 3.47
CA SER A 162 -4.57 15.62 2.06
C SER A 162 -4.52 14.11 1.86
N ILE A 163 -4.94 13.69 0.67
CA ILE A 163 -4.86 12.30 0.22
C ILE A 163 -4.01 12.25 -1.05
N ALA A 164 -3.05 11.33 -1.09
CA ALA A 164 -2.34 10.98 -2.31
C ALA A 164 -2.75 9.58 -2.77
N ALA A 165 -2.78 9.33 -4.08
CA ALA A 165 -3.04 8.00 -4.62
C ALA A 165 -2.35 7.80 -5.96
N VAL A 166 -2.07 6.55 -6.32
CA VAL A 166 -1.61 6.20 -7.65
C VAL A 166 -2.80 6.25 -8.62
N VAL A 167 -2.63 6.95 -9.74
CA VAL A 167 -3.67 7.13 -10.75
C VAL A 167 -3.13 6.93 -12.17
N ALA A 168 -4.05 6.69 -13.11
CA ALA A 168 -3.78 6.82 -14.53
C ALA A 168 -4.94 7.54 -15.23
N LEU A 169 -4.63 8.54 -16.07
CA LEU A 169 -5.64 9.20 -16.93
C LEU A 169 -5.79 8.48 -18.27
N LYS A 170 -4.75 7.76 -18.69
CA LYS A 170 -4.68 6.98 -19.93
C LYS A 170 -4.09 5.61 -19.63
N ASN A 171 -4.41 4.63 -20.45
CA ASN A 171 -3.90 3.27 -20.27
C ASN A 171 -2.37 3.28 -20.28
N GLY A 172 -1.76 2.65 -19.27
CA GLY A 172 -0.30 2.55 -19.16
C GLY A 172 0.42 3.87 -18.96
N LYS A 173 -0.24 4.91 -18.42
CA LYS A 173 0.39 6.18 -18.04
C LYS A 173 0.08 6.49 -16.59
N TRP A 174 0.98 6.08 -15.70
CA TRP A 174 0.84 6.13 -14.25
C TRP A 174 1.44 7.40 -13.67
N THR A 175 0.81 7.93 -12.63
CA THR A 175 1.30 9.08 -11.85
C THR A 175 0.68 9.07 -10.46
N ILE A 176 0.98 10.08 -9.64
CA ILE A 176 0.30 10.34 -8.37
C ILE A 176 -0.73 11.47 -8.58
N ALA A 177 -1.88 11.36 -7.94
CA ALA A 177 -2.77 12.50 -7.69
C ALA A 177 -2.75 12.87 -6.21
N VAL A 178 -2.81 14.18 -5.95
CA VAL A 178 -3.00 14.76 -4.62
C VAL A 178 -4.33 15.48 -4.63
N ASP A 179 -5.24 15.10 -3.75
CA ASP A 179 -6.58 15.67 -3.64
C ASP A 179 -7.32 15.77 -5.00
N GLY A 180 -7.22 14.70 -5.78
CA GLY A 180 -7.87 14.57 -7.08
C GLY A 180 -7.16 15.30 -8.23
N LYS A 181 -6.00 15.92 -7.98
CA LYS A 181 -5.19 16.60 -8.99
C LYS A 181 -3.97 15.74 -9.34
N PRO A 182 -3.91 15.15 -10.54
CA PRO A 182 -2.75 14.39 -10.97
C PRO A 182 -1.54 15.30 -11.21
N TRP A 183 -0.35 14.78 -10.91
CA TRP A 183 0.90 15.34 -11.39
C TRP A 183 1.01 15.33 -12.91
N ASN A 184 1.88 16.18 -13.47
CA ASN A 184 2.06 16.29 -14.91
C ASN A 184 2.92 15.16 -15.48
N THR A 185 3.89 14.71 -14.69
CA THR A 185 4.83 13.65 -15.05
C THR A 185 4.12 12.30 -14.96
N THR A 186 4.30 11.49 -16.00
CA THR A 186 3.74 10.14 -16.07
C THR A 186 4.82 9.14 -16.47
N VAL A 187 4.63 7.88 -16.07
CA VAL A 187 5.52 6.77 -16.40
C VAL A 187 4.76 5.59 -17.00
N ASP A 188 5.43 4.82 -17.83
CA ASP A 188 4.82 3.74 -18.62
C ASP A 188 4.85 2.38 -17.91
N GLY A 189 5.76 2.26 -16.93
CA GLY A 189 5.96 1.04 -16.18
C GLY A 189 4.92 0.86 -15.08
N ALA A 190 5.10 1.57 -13.97
CA ALA A 190 4.25 1.54 -12.78
C ALA A 190 4.65 2.68 -11.82
N VAL A 191 3.73 3.04 -10.93
CA VAL A 191 4.03 3.85 -9.74
C VAL A 191 3.58 3.05 -8.53
N VAL A 192 4.43 2.97 -7.52
CA VAL A 192 4.15 2.29 -6.24
C VAL A 192 3.48 3.29 -5.28
N GLU A 193 2.89 2.78 -4.20
CA GLU A 193 2.26 3.57 -3.14
C GLU A 193 3.10 4.80 -2.74
N PRO A 194 2.51 6.01 -2.72
CA PRO A 194 3.21 7.23 -2.35
C PRO A 194 3.47 7.31 -0.84
N VAL A 195 4.49 8.07 -0.47
CA VAL A 195 4.88 8.35 0.92
C VAL A 195 4.94 9.87 1.10
N PHE A 196 4.28 10.39 2.13
CA PHE A 196 4.37 11.79 2.51
C PHE A 196 5.62 12.06 3.37
N SER A 197 6.17 13.27 3.28
CA SER A 197 7.10 13.80 4.27
C SER A 197 6.42 13.96 5.64
N PRO A 198 7.18 13.98 6.75
CA PRO A 198 6.60 14.11 8.09
C PRO A 198 5.74 15.35 8.30
N ASP A 199 6.02 16.44 7.58
CA ASP A 199 5.26 17.69 7.59
C ASP A 199 4.12 17.73 6.55
N GLY A 200 3.93 16.66 5.77
CA GLY A 200 2.88 16.50 4.77
C GLY A 200 3.08 17.30 3.48
N LYS A 201 4.19 18.03 3.31
CA LYS A 201 4.38 18.95 2.18
C LYS A 201 4.97 18.33 0.92
N LYS A 202 5.75 17.26 1.07
CA LYS A 202 6.39 16.56 -0.05
C LYS A 202 5.86 15.13 -0.15
N ILE A 203 5.88 14.59 -1.36
CA ILE A 203 5.50 13.20 -1.63
C ILE A 203 6.58 12.56 -2.49
N ALA A 204 6.99 11.35 -2.11
CA ALA A 204 7.86 10.50 -2.89
C ALA A 204 7.15 9.19 -3.28
N ALA A 205 7.47 8.63 -4.43
CA ALA A 205 7.02 7.31 -4.83
C ALA A 205 8.10 6.58 -5.65
N ILE A 206 8.11 5.25 -5.58
CA ILE A 206 8.93 4.44 -6.47
C ILE A 206 8.24 4.39 -7.84
N VAL A 207 9.01 4.60 -8.90
CA VAL A 207 8.53 4.51 -10.28
C VAL A 207 9.29 3.46 -11.05
N LYS A 208 8.58 2.77 -11.94
CA LYS A 208 9.15 1.86 -12.93
C LYS A 208 9.09 2.53 -14.29
N LEU A 209 10.24 2.68 -14.92
CA LEU A 209 10.45 3.38 -16.18
C LEU A 209 10.75 2.36 -17.29
N ASP A 210 10.42 2.70 -18.53
CA ASP A 210 11.04 2.01 -19.67
C ASP A 210 12.49 2.51 -19.80
N GLU A 211 13.41 1.60 -20.14
CA GLU A 211 14.86 1.87 -20.14
C GLU A 211 15.23 2.96 -21.18
N PRO A 212 16.18 3.88 -20.88
CA PRO A 212 16.79 4.70 -21.92
C PRO A 212 17.52 3.81 -22.93
N VAL A 213 17.39 4.13 -24.22
CA VAL A 213 17.92 3.35 -25.35
C VAL A 213 19.45 3.36 -25.38
N VAL A 214 20.10 2.62 -24.48
CA VAL A 214 21.55 2.36 -24.53
C VAL A 214 21.83 0.91 -24.09
N GLU A 215 22.03 0.07 -25.10
CA GLU A 215 22.60 -1.29 -25.05
C GLU A 215 21.87 -2.41 -24.27
N LEU A 216 21.09 -3.19 -25.04
CA LEU A 216 20.90 -4.65 -24.93
C LEU A 216 20.39 -5.24 -23.59
N LYS A 217 19.51 -4.54 -22.87
CA LYS A 217 18.59 -5.19 -21.94
C LYS A 217 17.13 -4.84 -22.28
N PRO A 218 16.20 -5.81 -22.25
CA PRO A 218 14.77 -5.55 -22.43
C PRO A 218 14.06 -5.32 -21.08
N TYR A 219 14.69 -4.66 -20.10
CA TYR A 219 14.13 -4.59 -18.75
C TYR A 219 13.84 -3.16 -18.30
N ARG A 220 12.60 -2.95 -17.86
CA ARG A 220 12.18 -1.74 -17.13
C ARG A 220 13.06 -1.52 -15.90
N VAL A 221 13.53 -0.28 -15.69
CA VAL A 221 14.35 0.15 -14.56
C VAL A 221 13.52 0.86 -13.50
N TRP A 222 14.09 1.05 -12.30
CA TRP A 222 13.41 1.71 -11.18
C TRP A 222 14.06 3.05 -10.84
N SER A 223 13.26 4.00 -10.37
CA SER A 223 13.71 5.29 -9.84
C SER A 223 12.74 5.80 -8.77
N ILE A 224 12.97 7.01 -8.25
CA ILE A 224 12.06 7.72 -7.35
C ILE A 224 11.52 8.95 -8.08
N ILE A 225 10.23 9.22 -7.93
CA ILE A 225 9.63 10.53 -8.24
C ILE A 225 9.38 11.27 -6.92
N VAL A 226 9.68 12.56 -6.87
CA VAL A 226 9.39 13.44 -5.74
C VAL A 226 8.74 14.70 -6.29
N ASP A 227 7.53 15.03 -5.82
CA ASP A 227 6.81 16.26 -6.20
C ASP A 227 6.84 16.57 -7.71
N ASP A 228 6.38 15.64 -8.52
CA ASP A 228 6.34 15.76 -10.00
C ASP A 228 7.71 15.74 -10.70
N TYR A 229 8.81 15.42 -9.99
CA TYR A 229 10.17 15.31 -10.53
C TYR A 229 10.77 13.91 -10.35
N ILE A 230 11.08 13.23 -11.46
CA ILE A 230 11.77 11.93 -11.44
C ILE A 230 13.27 12.17 -11.23
N TRP A 231 13.88 11.45 -10.30
CA TRP A 231 15.33 11.48 -10.11
C TRP A 231 16.06 11.11 -11.41
N PRO A 232 17.20 11.76 -11.72
CA PRO A 232 17.92 11.53 -12.96
C PRO A 232 18.56 10.14 -13.05
N GLU A 233 18.81 9.52 -11.89
CA GLU A 233 19.40 8.19 -11.77
C GLU A 233 18.34 7.08 -11.78
N TRP A 234 18.73 5.93 -12.32
CA TRP A 234 17.92 4.72 -12.35
C TRP A 234 18.71 3.51 -11.82
N PHE A 235 17.98 2.48 -11.43
CA PHE A 235 18.50 1.37 -10.64
C PHE A 235 17.86 0.04 -11.07
N ASP A 236 18.57 -1.06 -10.82
CA ASP A 236 18.03 -2.41 -11.03
C ASP A 236 16.88 -2.67 -10.05
N MET A 237 16.97 -2.14 -8.83
CA MET A 237 15.93 -2.13 -7.80
C MET A 237 16.03 -0.89 -6.91
N VAL A 238 14.88 -0.44 -6.41
CA VAL A 238 14.74 0.64 -5.42
C VAL A 238 13.81 0.16 -4.30
N TRP A 239 14.11 0.54 -3.07
CA TRP A 239 13.28 0.26 -1.90
C TRP A 239 12.57 1.52 -1.41
N ASP A 240 11.67 1.37 -0.44
CA ASP A 240 10.83 2.47 0.04
C ASP A 240 11.66 3.71 0.42
N PRO A 241 11.27 4.90 -0.08
CA PRO A 241 11.92 6.15 0.29
C PRO A 241 11.63 6.50 1.75
N VAL A 242 12.62 7.09 2.42
CA VAL A 242 12.51 7.60 3.78
C VAL A 242 12.81 9.09 3.77
N PHE A 243 11.89 9.89 4.27
CA PHE A 243 12.13 11.33 4.47
C PHE A 243 12.92 11.58 5.75
N SER A 244 13.76 12.63 5.74
CA SER A 244 14.32 13.19 6.97
C SER A 244 13.21 13.82 7.83
N PRO A 245 13.41 13.98 9.16
CA PRO A 245 12.38 14.51 10.06
C PRO A 245 11.86 15.91 9.70
N ASP A 246 12.71 16.73 9.08
CA ASP A 246 12.36 18.06 8.55
C ASP A 246 11.69 18.03 7.18
N GLY A 247 11.59 16.87 6.53
CA GLY A 247 11.04 16.70 5.18
C GLY A 247 11.95 17.18 4.05
N GLU A 248 13.18 17.61 4.34
CA GLU A 248 14.04 18.22 3.32
C GLU A 248 14.75 17.20 2.43
N ASN A 249 15.14 16.07 3.00
CA ASN A 249 15.87 15.02 2.31
C ASN A 249 15.01 13.77 2.16
N VAL A 250 15.14 13.10 1.03
CA VAL A 250 14.59 11.76 0.80
C VAL A 250 15.72 10.81 0.44
N ALA A 251 15.86 9.76 1.23
CA ALA A 251 16.88 8.73 1.07
C ALA A 251 16.27 7.38 0.76
N THR A 252 16.95 6.56 -0.01
CA THR A 252 16.54 5.18 -0.26
C THR A 252 17.74 4.25 -0.43
N LYS A 253 17.52 2.96 -0.18
CA LYS A 253 18.41 1.87 -0.59
C LYS A 253 18.18 1.61 -2.07
N VAL A 254 19.26 1.43 -2.83
CA VAL A 254 19.22 1.11 -4.26
C VAL A 254 20.16 -0.05 -4.60
N GLU A 255 19.87 -0.75 -5.70
CA GLU A 255 20.71 -1.79 -6.28
C GLU A 255 21.14 -1.41 -7.70
N ARG A 256 22.42 -1.61 -8.00
CA ARG A 256 22.99 -1.50 -9.34
C ARG A 256 24.07 -2.56 -9.52
N ASN A 257 24.00 -3.35 -10.58
CA ASN A 257 24.97 -4.40 -10.90
C ASN A 257 25.21 -5.39 -9.74
N HIS A 258 24.14 -5.84 -9.08
CA HIS A 258 24.20 -6.75 -7.93
C HIS A 258 24.94 -6.22 -6.70
N LYS A 259 25.15 -4.90 -6.63
CA LYS A 259 25.70 -4.19 -5.48
C LYS A 259 24.69 -3.20 -4.94
N TYR A 260 24.75 -2.98 -3.63
CA TYR A 260 23.84 -2.09 -2.94
C TYR A 260 24.53 -0.79 -2.53
N THR A 261 23.79 0.32 -2.59
CA THR A 261 24.20 1.59 -2.01
C THR A 261 23.00 2.44 -1.59
N TRP A 262 23.25 3.60 -0.98
CA TRP A 262 22.21 4.57 -0.64
C TRP A 262 22.23 5.73 -1.64
N ALA A 263 21.04 6.25 -1.95
CA ALA A 263 20.87 7.48 -2.71
C ALA A 263 20.07 8.50 -1.89
N ILE A 264 20.42 9.78 -1.98
CA ILE A 264 19.73 10.89 -1.32
C ILE A 264 19.46 11.98 -2.34
N ASN A 265 18.20 12.41 -2.47
CA ASN A 265 17.78 13.46 -3.40
C ASN A 265 18.33 13.26 -4.83
N GLY A 266 18.34 12.01 -5.31
CA GLY A 266 18.84 11.64 -6.64
C GLY A 266 20.36 11.50 -6.75
N LYS A 267 21.13 11.79 -5.69
CA LYS A 267 22.59 11.57 -5.65
C LYS A 267 22.92 10.20 -5.06
N VAL A 268 23.72 9.42 -5.79
CA VAL A 268 24.13 8.06 -5.40
C VAL A 268 25.45 8.12 -4.63
N TRP A 269 25.55 7.40 -3.51
CA TRP A 269 26.80 7.32 -2.78
C TRP A 269 27.84 6.49 -3.55
N ASN A 270 29.09 6.94 -3.53
CA ASN A 270 30.19 6.29 -4.25
C ASN A 270 30.73 5.02 -3.60
N LYS A 271 30.12 4.54 -2.51
CA LYS A 271 30.48 3.29 -1.84
C LYS A 271 29.46 2.21 -2.16
N GLU A 272 29.94 1.00 -2.41
CA GLU A 272 29.13 -0.18 -2.71
C GLU A 272 29.29 -1.24 -1.63
N PHE A 273 28.23 -2.00 -1.40
CA PHE A 273 28.13 -2.98 -0.31
C PHE A 273 27.52 -4.30 -0.78
N ASP A 274 27.83 -5.38 -0.08
CA ASP A 274 27.29 -6.72 -0.35
C ASP A 274 25.84 -6.85 0.10
N ALA A 275 25.46 -6.16 1.18
CA ALA A 275 24.08 -6.03 1.65
C ALA A 275 23.92 -4.74 2.45
N ILE A 276 22.77 -4.07 2.32
CA ILE A 276 22.41 -2.92 3.16
C ILE A 276 20.95 -2.96 3.60
N TRP A 277 20.65 -2.22 4.66
CA TRP A 277 19.30 -2.02 5.19
C TRP A 277 18.80 -0.59 4.92
N PRO A 278 17.48 -0.34 5.07
CA PRO A 278 16.93 1.00 4.95
C PRO A 278 17.69 2.02 5.83
N PRO A 279 17.94 3.23 5.28
CA PRO A 279 18.59 4.30 6.03
C PRO A 279 17.69 4.80 7.16
N ILE A 280 18.30 5.32 8.22
CA ILE A 280 17.58 5.95 9.34
C ILE A 280 18.21 7.31 9.60
N PHE A 281 17.44 8.39 9.46
CA PHE A 281 17.88 9.74 9.79
C PHE A 281 17.99 9.93 11.31
N SER A 282 18.93 10.77 11.74
CA SER A 282 18.93 11.32 13.09
C SER A 282 17.74 12.28 13.29
N PRO A 283 17.28 12.50 14.53
CA PRO A 283 16.14 13.39 14.80
C PRO A 283 16.29 14.82 14.26
N ASP A 284 17.52 15.31 14.14
CA ASP A 284 17.85 16.63 13.57
C ASP A 284 18.07 16.60 12.05
N GLY A 285 17.92 15.45 11.39
CA GLY A 285 18.06 15.29 9.94
C GLY A 285 19.49 15.32 9.39
N ASN A 286 20.49 15.73 10.18
CA ASN A 286 21.84 16.01 9.67
C ASN A 286 22.74 14.77 9.53
N LYS A 287 22.37 13.65 10.13
CA LYS A 287 23.13 12.39 10.10
C LYS A 287 22.24 11.21 9.77
N MET A 288 22.87 10.10 9.41
CA MET A 288 22.17 8.84 9.13
C MET A 288 22.88 7.66 9.78
N LEU A 289 22.11 6.75 10.37
CA LEU A 289 22.54 5.41 10.73
C LEU A 289 22.40 4.48 9.52
N LEU A 290 23.54 4.02 9.02
CA LEU A 290 23.66 3.11 7.90
C LEU A 290 24.16 1.75 8.39
N ARG A 291 23.50 0.70 7.94
CA ARG A 291 23.85 -0.70 8.26
C ARG A 291 24.23 -1.40 6.97
N CYS A 292 25.40 -2.01 6.93
CA CYS A 292 25.90 -2.71 5.75
C CYS A 292 26.68 -3.98 6.09
N ILE A 293 26.80 -4.85 5.09
CA ILE A 293 27.82 -5.89 5.03
C ILE A 293 28.80 -5.49 3.93
N GLU A 294 30.09 -5.50 4.27
CA GLU A 294 31.20 -5.39 3.32
C GLU A 294 32.27 -6.41 3.71
N ASN A 295 32.76 -7.18 2.74
CA ASN A 295 33.80 -8.20 2.96
C ASN A 295 33.44 -9.20 4.07
N GLY A 296 32.17 -9.63 4.10
CA GLY A 296 31.65 -10.60 5.07
C GLY A 296 31.52 -10.10 6.51
N LYS A 297 31.73 -8.79 6.77
CA LYS A 297 31.58 -8.18 8.09
C LYS A 297 30.41 -7.21 8.12
N TYR A 298 29.65 -7.23 9.21
CA TYR A 298 28.54 -6.31 9.45
C TYR A 298 29.02 -5.03 10.15
N TYR A 299 28.59 -3.88 9.65
CA TYR A 299 28.92 -2.57 10.20
C TYR A 299 27.67 -1.74 10.48
N ARG A 300 27.81 -0.85 11.48
CA ARG A 300 26.90 0.27 11.76
C ARG A 300 27.70 1.54 11.67
N ARG A 301 27.28 2.46 10.79
CA ARG A 301 27.96 3.74 10.56
C ARG A 301 26.99 4.86 10.84
N ILE A 302 27.46 5.88 11.54
CA ILE A 302 26.75 7.16 11.67
C ILE A 302 27.56 8.16 10.86
N ILE A 303 26.98 8.65 9.77
CA ILE A 303 27.65 9.61 8.87
C ILE A 303 26.81 10.87 8.71
N PRO A 304 27.43 12.04 8.44
CA PRO A 304 26.69 13.23 8.00
C PRO A 304 25.98 12.98 6.66
N VAL A 305 24.80 13.55 6.47
CA VAL A 305 24.09 13.52 5.17
C VAL A 305 24.93 14.14 4.05
N SER A 306 25.71 15.17 4.37
CA SER A 306 26.63 15.81 3.43
C SER A 306 27.71 14.88 2.87
N GLU A 307 28.06 13.78 3.56
CA GLU A 307 29.04 12.81 3.03
C GLU A 307 28.52 12.13 1.76
N ILE A 308 27.20 12.01 1.58
CA ILE A 308 26.59 11.44 0.37
C ILE A 308 26.27 12.54 -0.65
N LEU A 309 25.83 13.71 -0.19
CA LEU A 309 25.44 14.80 -1.09
C LEU A 309 26.64 15.50 -1.75
N GLY A 310 27.83 15.44 -1.15
CA GLY A 310 29.01 16.17 -1.61
C GLY A 310 29.02 17.60 -1.09
#